data_AF-A0A559IED4-F1
#
_entry.id   AF-A0A559IED4-F1
#
_cell.length_a   1.000
_cell.length_b   1.000
_cell.length_c   1.000
_cell.angle_alpha   90.00
_cell.angle_beta   90.00
_cell.angle_gamma   90.00
#
_symmetry.space_group_name_H-M   'P 1'
#
loop_
_entity.id
_entity.type
_entity.pdbx_description
1 polymer ?
#
loop_
_entity_poly.entity_id
_entity_poly.type
_entity_poly.pdbx_seq_one_letter_code
_entity_poly.pdbx_strand_id
1 'polypeptide(L)'
;MEKYTLSKTEARNIFIVTIVGDSNDADYITTEEVYNKSDFDEYVVNALIDLMTNYSNNHQLENYPNKFDLSIPHNGWDGYCHSLESVTIKHIDDNGEHWDVEMILPDDEEDEEEGECEE
;
A
#
# COMPACT_ATOMS: atom_id res chain seq x y z
N MET A 1 -1.58 -35.75 -4.67
CA MET A 1 -1.42 -34.61 -5.60
C MET A 1 -2.67 -33.76 -5.47
N GLU A 2 -2.55 -32.59 -4.86
CA GLU A 2 -3.65 -31.64 -4.83
C GLU A 2 -3.83 -31.07 -6.25
N LYS A 3 -5.08 -31.02 -6.72
CA LYS A 3 -5.44 -30.43 -8.00
C LYS A 3 -5.70 -28.95 -7.78
N TYR A 4 -4.84 -28.09 -8.31
CA TYR A 4 -5.12 -26.66 -8.38
C TYR A 4 -6.24 -26.44 -9.40
N THR A 5 -7.25 -25.66 -9.01
CA THR A 5 -8.32 -25.23 -9.90
C THR A 5 -8.07 -23.78 -10.25
N LEU A 6 -7.79 -23.50 -11.51
CA LEU A 6 -7.67 -22.14 -12.01
C LEU A 6 -9.10 -21.63 -12.26
N SER A 7 -9.57 -20.71 -11.42
CA SER A 7 -10.86 -20.05 -11.58
C SER A 7 -10.64 -18.69 -12.23
N LYS A 8 -11.49 -18.33 -13.22
CA LYS A 8 -11.55 -16.94 -13.69
C LYS A 8 -12.20 -16.14 -12.56
N THR A 9 -11.46 -15.21 -11.96
CA THR A 9 -12.05 -14.34 -10.93
C THR A 9 -13.20 -13.55 -11.57
N GLU A 10 -14.40 -13.68 -11.01
CA GLU A 10 -15.54 -12.84 -11.38
C GLU A 10 -15.52 -11.51 -10.63
N ALA A 11 -14.55 -11.31 -9.72
CA ALA A 11 -14.35 -10.04 -9.06
C ALA A 11 -13.96 -8.99 -10.11
N ARG A 12 -14.70 -7.89 -10.12
CA ARG A 12 -14.59 -6.77 -11.03
C ARG A 12 -14.65 -5.51 -10.21
N ASN A 13 -13.99 -4.47 -10.71
CA ASN A 13 -13.89 -3.19 -10.02
C ASN A 13 -13.33 -3.31 -8.60
N ILE A 14 -12.23 -4.06 -8.50
CA ILE A 14 -11.52 -4.33 -7.25
C ILE A 14 -10.07 -3.86 -7.34
N PHE A 15 -9.51 -3.58 -6.17
CA PHE A 15 -8.11 -3.23 -5.98
C PHE A 15 -7.44 -4.33 -5.18
N ILE A 16 -6.28 -4.77 -5.64
CA ILE A 16 -5.41 -5.71 -4.94
C ILE A 16 -4.22 -4.89 -4.45
N VAL A 17 -4.08 -4.80 -3.14
CA VAL A 17 -2.97 -4.09 -2.49
C VAL A 17 -2.03 -5.14 -1.93
N THR A 18 -0.77 -5.04 -2.32
CA THR A 18 0.30 -5.90 -1.82
C THR A 18 1.29 -5.03 -1.06
N ILE A 19 1.55 -5.39 0.20
CA ILE A 19 2.52 -4.70 1.06
C ILE A 19 3.63 -5.70 1.39
N VAL A 20 4.88 -5.29 1.17
CA VAL A 20 6.07 -6.07 1.51
C VAL A 20 6.81 -5.33 2.61
N GLY A 21 7.07 -6.01 3.72
CA GLY A 21 7.90 -5.51 4.81
C GLY A 21 9.13 -6.40 5.01
N ASP A 22 10.22 -5.81 5.49
CA ASP A 22 11.39 -6.54 5.97
C ASP A 22 11.25 -6.75 7.48
N SER A 23 11.13 -8.01 7.89
CA SER A 23 11.04 -8.38 9.29
C SER A 23 12.35 -8.20 10.03
N ASN A 24 13.51 -8.45 9.40
CA ASN A 24 14.87 -8.20 9.89
C ASN A 24 15.89 -8.78 8.91
N ASP A 25 16.94 -8.03 8.58
CA ASP A 25 18.08 -8.49 7.78
C ASP A 25 17.68 -9.21 6.47
N ALA A 26 16.77 -8.61 5.69
CA ALA A 26 16.23 -9.13 4.43
C ALA A 26 15.33 -10.38 4.57
N ASP A 27 14.56 -10.45 5.66
CA ASP A 27 13.50 -11.45 5.85
C ASP A 27 12.14 -10.86 5.44
N TYR A 28 11.83 -10.96 4.16
CA TYR A 28 10.67 -10.29 3.58
C TYR A 28 9.35 -11.04 3.82
N ILE A 29 8.35 -10.31 4.30
CA ILE A 29 7.00 -10.80 4.53
C ILE A 29 6.03 -9.99 3.67
N THR A 30 5.11 -10.70 3.00
CA THR A 30 4.13 -10.10 2.10
C THR A 30 2.71 -10.32 2.63
N THR A 31 1.92 -9.26 2.60
CA THR A 31 0.46 -9.32 2.74
C THR A 31 -0.18 -8.87 1.44
N GLU A 32 -1.30 -9.50 1.11
CA GLU A 32 -2.11 -9.15 -0.05
C GLU A 32 -3.57 -9.10 0.39
N GLU A 33 -4.24 -7.99 0.08
CA GLU A 33 -5.65 -7.80 0.41
C GLU A 33 -6.42 -7.24 -0.80
N VAL A 34 -7.68 -7.63 -0.89
CA VAL A 34 -8.57 -7.27 -2.00
C VAL A 34 -9.68 -6.36 -1.49
N TYR A 35 -9.77 -5.17 -2.05
CA TYR A 35 -10.77 -4.17 -1.72
C TYR A 35 -11.72 -3.95 -2.89
N ASN A 36 -12.99 -3.72 -2.60
CA ASN A 36 -13.88 -3.14 -3.61
C ASN A 36 -13.58 -1.64 -3.76
N LYS A 37 -14.05 -1.04 -4.84
CA LYS A 37 -13.83 0.38 -5.12
C LYS A 37 -14.28 1.32 -3.99
N SER A 38 -15.40 1.02 -3.31
CA SER A 38 -15.92 1.90 -2.25
C SER A 38 -14.99 1.93 -1.05
N ASP A 39 -14.60 0.75 -0.55
CA ASP A 39 -13.69 0.65 0.59
C ASP A 39 -12.33 1.24 0.24
N PHE A 40 -11.87 1.01 -0.99
CA PHE A 40 -10.60 1.52 -1.48
C PHE A 40 -10.57 3.06 -1.46
N ASP A 41 -11.56 3.70 -2.08
CA ASP A 41 -11.65 5.15 -2.18
C ASP A 41 -11.91 5.83 -0.81
N GLU A 42 -12.68 5.19 0.07
CA GLU A 42 -13.11 5.80 1.34
C GLU A 42 -12.03 5.72 2.44
N TYR A 43 -11.33 4.57 2.56
CA TYR A 43 -10.44 4.31 3.68
C TYR A 43 -9.01 3.96 3.24
N VAL A 44 -8.87 3.08 2.24
CA VAL A 44 -7.56 2.48 1.90
C VAL A 44 -6.61 3.49 1.29
N VAL A 45 -7.08 4.38 0.40
CA VAL A 45 -6.23 5.39 -0.23
C VAL A 45 -5.54 6.27 0.81
N ASN A 46 -6.30 6.78 1.78
CA ASN A 46 -5.73 7.64 2.83
C ASN A 46 -4.74 6.88 3.72
N ALA A 47 -5.07 5.64 4.08
CA ALA A 47 -4.18 4.79 4.88
C ALA A 47 -2.88 4.46 4.13
N LEU A 48 -2.95 4.24 2.82
CA LEU A 48 -1.78 4.01 1.98
C LEU A 48 -0.92 5.27 1.80
N ILE A 49 -1.54 6.44 1.67
CA ILE A 49 -0.80 7.72 1.65
C ILE A 49 -0.07 7.91 2.98
N ASP A 50 -0.74 7.72 4.13
CA ASP A 50 -0.11 7.81 5.46
C ASP A 50 1.05 6.81 5.60
N LEU A 51 0.82 5.56 5.17
CA LEU A 51 1.84 4.52 5.17
C LEU A 51 3.08 4.95 4.37
N MET A 52 2.88 5.44 3.14
CA MET A 52 3.97 5.84 2.26
C MET A 52 4.67 7.12 2.74
N THR A 53 3.94 8.11 3.23
CA THR A 53 4.53 9.38 3.69
C THR A 53 5.30 9.21 4.99
N ASN A 54 4.78 8.44 5.96
CA ASN A 54 5.34 8.38 7.30
C ASN A 54 6.23 7.15 7.54
N TYR A 55 6.09 6.08 6.76
CA TYR A 55 6.78 4.81 7.02
C TYR A 55 7.63 4.31 5.85
N SER A 56 7.50 4.88 4.65
CA SER A 56 8.46 4.58 3.59
C SER A 56 9.85 5.08 3.99
N ASN A 57 10.87 4.23 3.79
CA ASN A 57 12.27 4.51 4.16
C ASN A 57 12.56 4.67 5.66
N ASN A 58 11.58 4.45 6.54
CA ASN A 58 11.77 4.48 7.98
C ASN A 58 11.74 3.04 8.55
N HIS A 59 12.71 2.69 9.41
CA HIS A 59 12.68 1.43 10.19
C HIS A 59 11.68 1.54 11.35
N GLN A 60 10.43 1.89 11.03
CA GLN A 60 9.39 2.18 12.01
C GLN A 60 8.02 1.61 11.62
N LEU A 61 7.94 0.73 10.61
CA LEU A 61 6.69 0.11 10.19
C LEU A 61 6.02 -0.64 11.36
N GLU A 62 6.81 -1.13 12.31
CA GLU A 62 6.34 -1.75 13.54
C GLU A 62 5.44 -0.86 14.42
N ASN A 63 5.56 0.46 14.26
CA ASN A 63 4.80 1.46 15.00
C ASN A 63 3.51 1.88 14.30
N TYR A 64 3.13 1.22 13.20
CA TYR A 64 1.91 1.56 12.47
C TYR A 64 0.68 1.52 13.41
N PRO A 65 -0.04 2.64 13.59
CA PRO A 65 -0.92 2.83 14.74
C PRO A 65 -2.27 2.13 14.59
N ASN A 66 -2.67 1.80 13.36
CA ASN A 66 -4.00 1.30 13.06
C ASN A 66 -3.91 -0.12 12.47
N LYS A 67 -4.54 -1.10 13.11
CA LYS A 67 -4.43 -2.51 12.71
C LYS A 67 -5.55 -2.95 11.77
N PHE A 68 -6.50 -2.06 11.49
CA PHE A 68 -7.77 -2.38 10.86
C PHE A 68 -7.99 -1.69 9.51
N ASP A 69 -7.14 -0.73 9.15
CA ASP A 69 -7.18 -0.03 7.86
C ASP A 69 -6.34 -0.73 6.80
N LEU A 70 -5.16 -1.25 7.15
CA LEU A 70 -4.30 -2.03 6.26
C LEU A 70 -3.81 -3.32 6.91
N SER A 71 -3.76 -4.38 6.12
CA SER A 71 -3.06 -5.62 6.50
C SER A 71 -1.55 -5.42 6.43
N ILE A 72 -0.95 -4.87 7.48
CA ILE A 72 0.51 -4.70 7.57
C ILE A 72 1.22 -6.05 7.79
N PRO A 73 2.33 -6.34 7.06
CA PRO A 73 3.12 -7.56 7.23
C PRO A 73 3.58 -7.81 8.68
N HIS A 74 3.36 -9.03 9.16
CA HIS A 74 3.61 -9.43 10.54
C HIS A 74 4.29 -10.81 10.60
N ASN A 75 5.37 -10.93 11.37
CA ASN A 75 6.20 -12.15 11.43
C ASN A 75 5.69 -13.21 12.42
N GLY A 76 4.73 -12.86 13.27
CA GLY A 76 4.09 -13.76 14.23
C GLY A 76 4.85 -13.95 15.55
N TRP A 77 6.11 -13.51 15.62
CA TRP A 77 6.98 -13.67 16.79
C TRP A 77 7.24 -12.33 17.49
N ASP A 78 7.77 -11.35 16.76
CA ASP A 78 8.20 -10.05 17.29
C ASP A 78 7.23 -8.92 16.94
N GLY A 79 6.31 -9.15 16.00
CA GLY A 79 5.26 -8.20 15.67
C GLY A 79 5.18 -7.90 14.19
N TYR A 80 4.85 -6.64 13.90
CA TYR A 80 4.95 -6.07 12.57
C TYR A 80 6.42 -5.99 12.11
N CYS A 81 6.61 -6.00 10.79
CA CYS A 81 7.94 -5.86 10.20
C CYS A 81 8.59 -4.51 10.55
N HIS A 82 9.92 -4.43 10.54
CA HIS A 82 10.66 -3.24 10.93
C HIS A 82 10.56 -2.12 9.89
N SER A 83 10.73 -2.45 8.61
CA SER A 83 10.69 -1.49 7.51
C SER A 83 9.73 -1.90 6.42
N LEU A 84 9.18 -0.89 5.76
CA LEU A 84 8.43 -1.05 4.52
C LEU A 84 9.41 -1.19 3.36
N GLU A 85 9.29 -2.26 2.58
CA GLU A 85 10.11 -2.51 1.39
C GLU A 85 9.40 -2.00 0.13
N SER A 86 8.13 -2.37 -0.06
CA SER A 86 7.34 -1.90 -1.20
C SER A 86 5.84 -2.01 -0.97
N VAL A 87 5.11 -1.18 -1.71
CA VAL A 87 3.66 -1.23 -1.85
C VAL A 87 3.35 -1.28 -3.34
N THR A 88 2.53 -2.24 -3.76
CA THR A 88 2.05 -2.32 -5.14
C THR A 88 0.54 -2.43 -5.15
N ILE A 89 -0.10 -1.73 -6.09
CA ILE A 89 -1.56 -1.69 -6.22
C ILE A 89 -1.92 -2.11 -7.63
N LYS A 90 -2.86 -3.05 -7.74
CA LYS A 90 -3.43 -3.49 -9.02
C LYS A 90 -4.92 -3.26 -9.03
N HIS A 91 -5.44 -2.69 -10.10
CA HIS A 91 -6.87 -2.56 -10.33
C HIS A 91 -7.32 -3.60 -11.35
N ILE A 92 -8.43 -4.29 -11.05
CA ILE A 92 -9.15 -5.11 -12.02
C ILE A 92 -10.44 -4.36 -12.36
N ASP A 93 -10.55 -3.93 -13.61
CA ASP A 93 -11.67 -3.10 -14.05
C ASP A 93 -12.96 -3.92 -14.27
N ASP A 94 -14.01 -3.27 -14.78
CA ASP A 94 -15.31 -3.90 -15.07
C ASP A 94 -15.25 -4.95 -16.19
N ASN A 95 -14.26 -4.85 -17.08
CA ASN A 95 -14.01 -5.82 -18.15
C ASN A 95 -13.14 -7.00 -17.68
N GLY A 96 -12.45 -6.82 -16.55
CA GLY A 96 -11.48 -7.77 -16.01
C GLY A 96 -10.08 -7.56 -16.55
N GLU A 97 -9.79 -6.38 -17.09
CA GLU A 97 -8.44 -5.96 -17.45
C GLU A 97 -7.69 -5.52 -16.19
N HIS A 98 -6.39 -5.77 -16.19
CA HIS A 98 -5.51 -5.52 -15.04
C HIS A 98 -4.65 -4.30 -15.32
N TRP A 99 -4.59 -3.41 -14.34
CA TRP A 99 -3.84 -2.17 -14.42
C TRP A 99 -2.98 -2.01 -13.16
N ASP A 100 -1.71 -1.67 -13.34
CA ASP A 100 -0.88 -1.21 -12.22
C ASP A 100 -1.30 0.22 -11.89
N VAL A 101 -1.52 0.50 -10.60
CA VAL A 101 -1.96 1.80 -10.12
C VAL A 101 -0.77 2.51 -9.48
N GLU A 102 -0.41 3.66 -10.06
CA GLU A 102 0.60 4.54 -9.51
C GLU A 102 0.00 5.42 -8.41
N MET A 103 0.73 5.57 -7.32
CA MET A 103 0.36 6.47 -6.23
C MET A 103 1.09 7.79 -6.40
N ILE A 104 0.33 8.87 -6.52
CA ILE A 104 0.87 10.23 -6.49
C ILE A 104 0.72 10.70 -5.05
N LEU A 105 1.83 10.75 -4.33
CA LEU A 105 1.86 11.33 -3.00
C LEU A 105 1.71 12.85 -3.15
N PRO A 106 1.00 13.53 -2.23
CA PRO A 106 1.06 14.98 -2.18
C PRO A 106 2.51 15.36 -1.85
N ASP A 107 3.26 15.80 -2.86
CA ASP A 107 4.59 16.38 -2.65
C ASP A 107 4.46 17.52 -1.63
N ASP A 108 5.45 17.62 -0.73
CA ASP A 108 5.74 18.84 0.03
C ASP A 108 5.64 20.00 -0.97
N GLU A 109 4.69 20.92 -0.77
CA GLU A 109 4.63 22.15 -1.57
C GLU A 109 6.02 22.79 -1.45
N GLU A 110 6.86 22.65 -2.49
CA GLU A 110 8.06 23.47 -2.62
C GLU A 110 7.54 24.91 -2.61
N ASP A 111 7.83 25.61 -1.52
CA ASP A 111 7.60 27.05 -1.36
C ASP A 111 8.00 27.75 -2.67
N GLU A 112 7.02 28.13 -3.48
CA GLU A 112 7.24 29.10 -4.54
C GLU A 112 7.62 30.41 -3.82
N GLU A 113 8.92 30.66 -3.65
CA GLU A 113 9.44 31.93 -3.14
C GLU A 113 8.78 33.07 -3.92
N GLU A 114 7.89 33.82 -3.25
CA GLU A 114 7.38 35.09 -3.74
C GLU A 114 8.58 36.04 -3.94
N GLY A 115 9.04 36.14 -5.19
CA GLY A 115 9.99 37.16 -5.60
C GLY A 115 9.36 38.54 -5.50
N GLU A 116 9.48 39.20 -4.35
CA GLU A 116 9.27 40.64 -4.21
C GLU A 116 10.30 41.36 -5.09
N CYS A 117 9.86 41.84 -6.26
CA CYS A 117 10.56 42.90 -6.99
C CYS A 117 9.97 44.24 -6.55
N GLU A 118 10.64 44.87 -5.58
CA GLU A 118 10.48 46.29 -5.29
C GLU A 118 10.93 47.13 -6.49
N GLU A 119 10.08 48.03 -6.99
CA GLU A 119 10.45 49.21 -7.80
C GLU A 119 10.19 50.50 -7.02
#